data_AF-A0A8H3MCV8-F1
#
_entry.id   AF-A0A8H3MCV8-F1
#
_cell.length_a   1.000
_cell.length_b   1.000
_cell.length_c   1.000
_cell.angle_alpha   90.00
_cell.angle_beta   90.00
_cell.angle_gamma   90.00
#
_symmetry.space_group_name_H-M   'P 1'
#
loop_
_entity.id
_entity.type
_entity.pdbx_description
1 polymer ?
#
loop_
_entity_poly.entity_id
_entity_poly.type
_entity_poly.pdbx_seq_one_letter_code
_entity_poly.pdbx_strand_id
1 'polypeptide(L)'
;MTALKKKQTKKSTQRISVIDDKIKSDMKKWEGHHNCYAKISEETGKVFTPKQIRQRWISFLDPTSKQILSSKVFLLWLDCSLIEVFFLVCHDELDENERSYIIKWVKENKNDNSSDKICWTKLISEIHDKFGKLRSENKVKNFYYLKKRQASRPSPKMKIKYLLNPKTQRKNQSRFIV
;
A
#
# COMPACT_ATOMS: atom_id res chain seq x y z
N MET A 1 -35.04 3.78 -7.97
CA MET A 1 -33.60 4.17 -8.00
C MET A 1 -32.83 3.61 -9.21
N THR A 2 -33.43 3.49 -10.41
CA THR A 2 -32.90 2.62 -11.48
C THR A 2 -32.53 3.32 -12.81
N ALA A 3 -33.14 4.46 -13.15
CA ALA A 3 -32.86 5.15 -14.42
C ALA A 3 -31.65 6.12 -14.35
N LEU A 4 -31.52 6.87 -13.25
CA LEU A 4 -30.44 7.85 -13.08
C LEU A 4 -29.05 7.20 -12.97
N LYS A 5 -28.93 6.10 -12.21
CA LYS A 5 -27.67 5.32 -12.11
C LYS A 5 -27.25 4.73 -13.47
N LYS A 6 -28.19 4.25 -14.29
CA LYS A 6 -27.92 3.73 -15.65
C LYS A 6 -27.47 4.84 -16.63
N LYS A 7 -28.06 6.02 -16.54
CA LYS A 7 -27.66 7.17 -17.37
C LYS A 7 -26.30 7.74 -16.96
N GLN A 8 -26.01 7.78 -15.65
CA GLN A 8 -24.73 8.21 -15.12
C GLN A 8 -23.60 7.26 -15.54
N THR A 9 -23.83 5.94 -15.43
CA THR A 9 -22.86 4.90 -15.82
C THR A 9 -22.62 4.88 -17.32
N LYS A 10 -23.66 5.01 -18.16
CA LYS A 10 -23.49 5.10 -19.62
C LYS A 10 -22.67 6.33 -20.04
N LYS A 11 -22.92 7.49 -19.40
CA LYS A 11 -22.17 8.74 -19.67
C LYS A 11 -20.71 8.65 -19.21
N SER A 12 -20.43 8.00 -18.07
CA SER A 12 -19.05 7.79 -17.61
C SER A 12 -18.29 6.83 -18.51
N THR A 13 -18.93 5.73 -18.94
CA THR A 13 -18.32 4.74 -19.84
C THR A 13 -17.99 5.37 -21.20
N GLN A 14 -18.86 6.23 -21.72
CA GLN A 14 -18.64 6.89 -23.00
C GLN A 14 -17.55 7.98 -22.96
N ARG A 15 -17.33 8.63 -21.81
CA ARG A 15 -16.18 9.54 -21.65
C ARG A 15 -14.86 8.77 -21.60
N ILE A 16 -14.85 7.60 -20.96
CA ILE A 16 -13.66 6.75 -20.85
C ILE A 16 -13.26 6.19 -22.22
N SER A 17 -14.21 5.75 -23.06
CA SER A 17 -13.89 5.23 -24.40
C SER A 17 -13.26 6.28 -25.31
N VAL A 18 -13.76 7.51 -25.30
CA VAL A 18 -13.20 8.63 -26.08
C VAL A 18 -11.75 8.93 -25.66
N ILE A 19 -11.46 8.84 -24.36
CA ILE A 19 -10.10 9.02 -23.83
C ILE A 19 -9.19 7.87 -24.25
N ASP A 20 -9.67 6.64 -24.15
CA ASP A 20 -8.90 5.44 -24.52
C ASP A 20 -8.54 5.45 -26.02
N ASP A 21 -9.43 5.93 -26.89
CA ASP A 21 -9.17 6.04 -28.34
C ASP A 21 -8.13 7.12 -28.65
N LYS A 22 -8.15 8.25 -27.92
CA LYS A 22 -7.08 9.25 -28.02
C LYS A 22 -5.73 8.68 -27.61
N ILE A 23 -5.67 7.96 -26.48
CA ILE A 23 -4.45 7.32 -26.00
C ILE A 23 -3.92 6.30 -27.03
N LYS A 24 -4.79 5.52 -27.69
CA LYS A 24 -4.39 4.59 -28.76
C LYS A 24 -3.77 5.30 -29.96
N SER A 25 -4.39 6.39 -30.42
CA SER A 25 -3.87 7.19 -31.54
C SER A 25 -2.48 7.73 -31.21
N ASP A 26 -2.33 8.35 -30.03
CA ASP A 26 -1.06 8.97 -29.63
C ASP A 26 0.02 7.90 -29.38
N MET A 27 -0.35 6.69 -28.93
CA MET A 27 0.60 5.59 -28.75
C MET A 27 1.18 5.10 -30.07
N LYS A 28 0.36 4.98 -31.12
CA LYS A 28 0.82 4.62 -32.46
C LYS A 28 1.74 5.70 -33.04
N LYS A 29 1.48 6.97 -32.72
CA LYS A 29 2.30 8.11 -33.16
C LYS A 29 3.70 8.11 -32.56
N TRP A 30 3.84 7.72 -31.29
CA TRP A 30 5.10 7.73 -30.55
C TRP A 30 5.71 6.34 -30.35
N GLU A 31 5.34 5.36 -31.18
CA GLU A 31 5.83 3.99 -31.10
C GLU A 31 7.37 3.93 -31.21
N GLY A 32 8.01 3.17 -30.32
CA GLY A 32 9.48 3.06 -30.27
C GLY A 32 10.23 4.23 -29.61
N HIS A 33 9.53 5.29 -29.18
CA HIS A 33 10.18 6.41 -28.49
C HIS A 33 10.39 6.11 -27.00
N HIS A 34 11.61 6.31 -26.48
CA HIS A 34 12.00 6.00 -25.09
C HIS A 34 11.15 6.71 -24.01
N ASN A 35 10.43 7.77 -24.37
CA ASN A 35 9.60 8.57 -23.48
C ASN A 35 8.17 8.81 -24.02
N CYS A 36 7.61 7.83 -24.74
CA CYS A 36 6.29 7.95 -25.38
C CYS A 36 5.19 8.38 -24.40
N TYR A 37 5.15 7.84 -23.17
CA TYR A 37 4.12 8.19 -22.18
C TYR A 37 4.16 9.65 -21.71
N ALA A 38 5.34 10.27 -21.63
CA ALA A 38 5.44 11.68 -21.30
C ALA A 38 4.95 12.57 -22.45
N LYS A 39 5.26 12.18 -23.70
CA LYS A 39 4.78 12.89 -24.89
C LYS A 39 3.26 12.82 -25.03
N ILE A 40 2.66 11.66 -24.78
CA ILE A 40 1.20 11.49 -24.76
C ILE A 40 0.57 12.34 -23.62
N SER A 41 1.23 12.44 -22.47
CA SER A 41 0.77 13.30 -21.38
C SER A 41 0.79 14.79 -21.77
N GLU A 42 1.81 15.23 -22.51
CA GLU A 42 1.87 16.59 -23.06
C GLU A 42 0.74 16.85 -24.07
N GLU A 43 0.49 15.91 -25.01
CA GLU A 43 -0.55 16.02 -26.06
C GLU A 43 -1.98 15.90 -25.52
N THR A 44 -2.15 15.26 -24.37
CA THR A 44 -3.43 15.22 -23.66
C THR A 44 -3.65 16.43 -22.76
N GLY A 45 -2.74 17.41 -22.77
CA GLY A 45 -2.84 18.63 -21.95
C GLY A 45 -2.61 18.38 -20.46
N LYS A 46 -1.80 17.37 -20.11
CA LYS A 46 -1.51 16.92 -18.74
C LYS A 46 -2.74 16.49 -17.94
N VAL A 47 -3.85 16.19 -18.61
CA VAL A 47 -5.07 15.64 -17.97
C VAL A 47 -4.76 14.30 -17.30
N PHE A 48 -3.85 13.52 -17.90
CA PHE A 48 -3.37 12.25 -17.35
C PHE A 48 -1.87 12.29 -17.15
N THR A 49 -1.42 11.74 -16.03
CA THR A 49 0.01 11.55 -15.78
C THR A 49 0.56 10.43 -16.66
N PRO A 50 1.87 10.46 -17.01
CA PRO A 50 2.50 9.39 -17.77
C PRO A 50 2.30 8.00 -17.13
N LYS A 51 2.28 7.94 -15.79
CA LYS A 51 2.04 6.71 -15.03
C LYS A 51 0.63 6.15 -15.23
N GLN A 52 -0.38 7.01 -15.24
CA GLN A 52 -1.77 6.61 -15.48
C GLN A 52 -1.96 6.09 -16.91
N ILE A 53 -1.32 6.75 -17.88
CA ILE A 53 -1.35 6.34 -19.29
C ILE A 53 -0.69 4.96 -19.45
N ARG A 54 0.52 4.78 -18.89
CA ARG A 54 1.21 3.48 -18.91
C ARG A 54 0.38 2.37 -18.28
N GLN A 55 -0.19 2.62 -17.09
CA GLN A 55 -1.01 1.63 -16.41
C GLN A 55 -2.23 1.25 -17.24
N ARG A 56 -2.95 2.24 -17.79
CA ARG A 56 -4.13 2.04 -18.63
C ARG A 56 -3.78 1.27 -19.91
N TRP A 57 -2.67 1.62 -20.56
CA TRP A 57 -2.19 0.98 -21.77
C TRP A 57 -1.92 -0.51 -21.56
N ILE A 58 -1.06 -0.84 -20.59
CA ILE A 58 -0.67 -2.22 -20.27
C ILE A 58 -1.88 -3.07 -19.87
N SER A 59 -2.78 -2.52 -19.06
CA SER A 59 -3.89 -3.31 -18.52
C SER A 59 -5.05 -3.53 -19.49
N PHE A 60 -5.36 -2.57 -20.37
CA PHE A 60 -6.60 -2.62 -21.15
C PHE A 60 -6.47 -2.34 -22.65
N LEU A 61 -5.45 -1.59 -23.09
CA LEU A 61 -5.41 -1.05 -24.47
C LEU A 61 -4.39 -1.74 -25.37
N ASP A 62 -3.31 -2.30 -24.82
CA ASP A 62 -2.28 -2.99 -25.58
C ASP A 62 -2.80 -4.35 -26.12
N PRO A 63 -2.80 -4.58 -27.44
CA PRO A 63 -3.17 -5.89 -28.00
C PRO A 63 -2.18 -6.99 -27.59
N THR A 64 -0.91 -6.64 -27.36
CA THR A 64 0.15 -7.56 -26.92
C THR A 64 -0.13 -8.03 -25.49
N SER A 65 -0.61 -7.16 -24.61
CA SER A 65 -0.91 -7.51 -23.23
C SER A 65 -2.08 -8.49 -23.11
N LYS A 66 -3.03 -8.49 -24.05
CA LYS A 66 -4.09 -9.51 -24.12
C LYS A 66 -3.56 -10.90 -24.50
N GLN A 67 -2.53 -10.98 -25.34
CA GLN A 67 -1.82 -12.24 -25.60
C GLN A 67 -0.94 -12.66 -24.41
N ILE A 68 -0.27 -11.71 -23.77
CA ILE A 68 0.63 -11.96 -22.63
C ILE A 68 -0.14 -12.30 -21.34
N LEU A 69 -1.35 -11.78 -21.11
CA LEU A 69 -2.20 -12.25 -20.01
C LEU A 69 -2.75 -13.67 -20.24
N SER A 70 -2.78 -14.14 -21.50
CA SER A 70 -3.16 -15.52 -21.85
C SER A 70 -1.98 -16.50 -21.84
N SER A 71 -0.74 -16.04 -21.90
CA SER A 71 0.46 -16.88 -21.94
C SER A 71 1.41 -16.52 -20.81
N LYS A 72 1.78 -17.49 -19.97
CA LYS A 72 2.68 -17.38 -18.80
C LYS A 72 4.12 -16.93 -19.12
N VAL A 73 4.32 -15.87 -19.89
CA VAL A 73 5.64 -15.34 -20.32
C VAL A 73 5.90 -13.95 -19.74
N PHE A 74 4.91 -13.32 -19.09
CA PHE A 74 5.04 -12.03 -18.39
C PHE A 74 6.06 -12.05 -17.21
N LEU A 75 6.48 -13.23 -16.76
CA LEU A 75 7.38 -13.39 -15.61
C LEU A 75 8.87 -13.36 -15.98
N LEU A 76 9.23 -13.36 -17.27
CA LEU A 76 10.62 -13.50 -17.73
C LEU A 76 11.27 -12.19 -18.23
N TRP A 77 10.54 -11.07 -18.25
CA TRP A 77 11.01 -9.82 -18.87
C TRP A 77 10.93 -8.56 -17.98
N LEU A 78 10.97 -8.76 -16.67
CA LEU A 78 11.24 -7.73 -15.67
C LEU A 78 12.55 -8.14 -15.00
N ASP A 79 13.56 -7.26 -15.04
CA ASP A 79 14.96 -7.54 -14.71
C ASP A 79 15.18 -8.58 -13.60
N CYS A 80 15.96 -9.62 -13.93
CA CYS A 80 16.36 -10.79 -13.14
C CYS A 80 17.12 -10.50 -11.82
N SER A 81 16.99 -9.31 -11.23
CA SER A 81 17.51 -9.00 -9.89
C SER A 81 16.47 -8.42 -8.93
N LEU A 82 15.28 -8.02 -9.39
CA LEU A 82 14.23 -7.46 -8.52
C LEU A 82 13.00 -8.37 -8.37
N ILE A 83 12.83 -9.37 -9.23
CA ILE A 83 11.73 -10.35 -9.13
C ILE A 83 12.02 -11.50 -8.15
N GLU A 84 13.29 -11.89 -7.94
CA GLU A 84 13.61 -12.92 -6.93
C GLU A 84 13.22 -12.47 -5.51
N VAL A 85 13.26 -11.16 -5.23
CA VAL A 85 12.91 -10.63 -3.90
C VAL A 85 11.40 -10.41 -3.75
N PHE A 86 10.66 -10.13 -4.83
CA PHE A 86 9.25 -9.73 -4.72
C PHE A 86 8.26 -10.92 -4.74
N PHE A 87 8.58 -12.02 -5.42
CA PHE A 87 7.69 -13.20 -5.47
C PHE A 87 7.82 -14.14 -4.27
N LEU A 88 8.88 -14.00 -3.46
CA LEU A 88 9.11 -14.78 -2.23
C LEU A 88 8.48 -14.16 -0.97
N VAL A 89 7.94 -12.92 -1.06
CA VAL A 89 7.32 -12.26 0.10
C VAL A 89 5.95 -12.88 0.39
N CYS A 90 5.85 -13.61 1.50
CA CYS A 90 4.59 -14.18 1.97
C CYS A 90 3.60 -13.07 2.39
N HIS A 91 2.48 -12.98 1.67
CA HIS A 91 1.43 -11.99 1.90
C HIS A 91 0.37 -12.41 2.93
N ASP A 92 0.42 -13.63 3.45
CA ASP A 92 -0.53 -14.14 4.44
C ASP A 92 -0.52 -13.31 5.72
N GLU A 93 -1.53 -13.44 6.57
CA GLU A 93 -1.47 -12.80 7.89
C GLU A 93 -0.29 -13.33 8.71
N LEU A 94 0.26 -12.49 9.60
CA LEU A 94 1.23 -12.96 10.59
C LEU A 94 0.52 -13.94 11.51
N ASP A 95 1.03 -15.15 11.66
CA ASP A 95 0.49 -16.14 12.56
C ASP A 95 0.78 -15.79 14.04
N GLU A 96 0.11 -16.46 14.97
CA GLU A 96 0.24 -16.14 16.39
C GLU A 96 1.65 -16.44 16.96
N ASN A 97 2.34 -17.41 16.37
CA ASN A 97 3.71 -17.78 16.76
C ASN A 97 4.71 -16.73 16.29
N GLU A 98 4.61 -16.28 15.04
CA GLU A 98 5.38 -15.18 14.45
C GLU A 98 5.16 -13.89 15.24
N ARG A 99 3.89 -13.56 15.56
CA ARG A 99 3.54 -12.37 16.37
C ARG A 99 4.20 -12.41 17.74
N SER A 100 4.12 -13.55 18.42
CA SER A 100 4.71 -13.74 19.75
C SER A 100 6.23 -13.67 19.70
N TYR A 101 6.82 -14.25 18.65
CA TYR A 101 8.27 -14.22 18.42
C TYR A 101 8.78 -12.81 18.16
N ILE A 102 8.13 -12.01 17.31
CA ILE A 102 8.49 -10.61 17.06
C ILE A 102 8.53 -9.81 18.37
N ILE A 103 7.52 -9.98 19.24
CA ILE A 103 7.46 -9.25 20.52
C ILE A 103 8.60 -9.69 21.45
N LYS A 104 8.86 -11.00 21.54
CA LYS A 104 9.92 -11.56 22.38
C LYS A 104 11.29 -11.09 21.91
N TRP A 105 11.60 -11.25 20.63
CA TRP A 105 12.87 -10.87 20.03
C TRP A 105 13.20 -9.40 20.23
N VAL A 106 12.22 -8.50 20.03
CA VAL A 106 12.42 -7.06 20.21
C VAL A 106 12.65 -6.69 21.68
N LYS A 107 12.10 -7.44 22.64
CA LYS A 107 12.39 -7.21 24.07
C LYS A 107 13.81 -7.63 24.43
N GLU A 108 14.24 -8.80 23.95
CA GLU A 108 15.58 -9.35 24.21
C GLU A 108 16.66 -8.46 23.57
N ASN A 109 16.54 -8.14 22.28
CA ASN A 109 17.55 -7.36 21.55
C ASN A 109 17.60 -5.86 21.93
N LYS A 110 16.60 -5.36 22.67
CA LYS A 110 16.62 -3.98 23.22
C LYS A 110 17.37 -3.87 24.54
N ASN A 111 17.43 -4.95 25.31
CA ASN A 111 18.11 -4.92 26.60
C ASN A 111 19.64 -4.97 26.44
N ASP A 112 20.13 -5.47 25.29
CA ASP A 112 21.55 -5.76 25.08
C ASP A 112 22.30 -4.71 24.23
N ASN A 113 21.61 -3.80 23.54
CA ASN A 113 22.24 -2.79 22.67
C ASN A 113 22.07 -1.38 23.23
N SER A 114 23.16 -0.62 23.36
CA SER A 114 23.14 0.80 23.77
C SER A 114 22.40 1.73 22.79
N SER A 115 21.95 1.19 21.65
CA SER A 115 21.18 1.88 20.62
C SER A 115 19.71 1.48 20.72
N ASP A 116 18.83 2.45 20.93
CA ASP A 116 17.36 2.30 20.91
C ASP A 116 16.79 1.81 19.55
N LYS A 117 17.65 1.57 18.56
CA LYS A 117 17.28 1.27 17.18
C LYS A 117 17.13 -0.24 16.96
N ILE A 118 15.92 -0.65 16.60
CA ILE A 118 15.60 -2.03 16.22
C ILE A 118 16.19 -2.33 14.83
N CYS A 119 17.04 -3.37 14.73
CA CYS A 119 17.56 -3.87 13.46
C CYS A 119 16.53 -4.77 12.77
N TRP A 120 15.65 -4.18 11.96
CA TRP A 120 14.55 -4.89 11.30
C TRP A 120 15.02 -5.98 10.33
N THR A 121 16.11 -5.73 9.59
CA THR A 121 16.65 -6.69 8.62
C THR A 121 17.07 -7.99 9.30
N LYS A 122 17.75 -7.89 10.44
CA LYS A 122 18.14 -9.06 11.26
C LYS A 122 16.93 -9.85 11.76
N LEU A 123 15.92 -9.14 12.27
CA LEU A 123 14.67 -9.78 12.73
C LEU A 123 13.96 -10.52 11.58
N ILE A 124 13.93 -9.96 10.38
CA ILE A 124 13.27 -10.60 9.22
C ILE A 124 14.00 -11.88 8.83
N SER A 125 15.33 -11.86 8.81
CA SER A 125 16.13 -13.07 8.57
C SER A 125 15.82 -14.16 9.60
N GLU A 126 15.78 -13.83 10.90
CA GLU A 126 15.47 -14.82 11.93
C GLU A 126 14.02 -15.37 11.85
N ILE A 127 13.06 -14.52 11.48
CA ILE A 127 11.68 -14.98 11.21
C ILE A 127 11.66 -15.94 10.03
N HIS A 128 12.38 -15.62 8.96
CA HIS A 128 12.48 -16.49 7.79
C HIS A 128 13.10 -17.83 8.14
N ASP A 129 14.23 -17.83 8.86
CA ASP A 129 14.93 -19.07 9.24
C ASP A 129 14.10 -19.96 10.16
N LYS A 130 13.25 -19.35 11.01
CA LYS A 130 12.43 -20.07 11.98
C LYS A 130 11.09 -20.57 11.42
N PHE A 131 10.45 -19.78 10.56
CA PHE A 131 9.09 -20.05 10.07
C PHE A 131 9.04 -20.42 8.57
N GLY A 132 10.16 -20.31 7.85
CA GLY A 132 10.24 -20.54 6.41
C GLY A 132 9.49 -19.50 5.57
N LYS A 133 9.08 -18.38 6.17
CA LYS A 133 8.25 -17.34 5.51
C LYS A 133 8.99 -16.02 5.48
N LEU A 134 9.34 -15.56 4.27
CA LEU A 134 9.92 -14.23 4.10
C LEU A 134 8.81 -13.19 4.20
N ARG A 135 8.81 -12.40 5.28
CA ARG A 135 7.83 -11.33 5.49
C ARG A 135 8.39 -10.00 5.02
N SER A 136 7.55 -9.14 4.44
CA SER A 136 7.99 -7.79 4.12
C SER A 136 8.29 -7.02 5.40
N GLU A 137 9.36 -6.24 5.36
CA GLU A 137 9.78 -5.38 6.48
C GLU A 137 8.63 -4.50 6.97
N ASN A 138 7.86 -3.96 6.03
CA ASN A 138 6.72 -3.11 6.34
C ASN A 138 5.64 -3.84 7.14
N LYS A 139 5.43 -5.15 6.90
CA LYS A 139 4.43 -5.95 7.61
C LYS A 139 4.82 -6.16 9.07
N VAL A 140 6.08 -6.51 9.31
CA VAL A 140 6.65 -6.68 10.66
C VAL A 140 6.62 -5.36 11.43
N LYS A 141 7.06 -4.26 10.78
CA LYS A 141 6.99 -2.90 11.35
C LYS A 141 5.57 -2.50 11.72
N ASN A 142 4.62 -2.65 10.80
CA ASN A 142 3.23 -2.27 11.02
C ASN A 142 2.62 -3.02 12.22
N PHE A 143 2.86 -4.33 12.32
CA PHE A 143 2.42 -5.12 13.46
C PHE A 143 3.00 -4.60 14.78
N TYR A 144 4.33 -4.44 14.86
CA TYR A 144 4.98 -4.01 16.10
C TYR A 144 4.54 -2.62 16.54
N TYR A 145 4.53 -1.63 15.64
CA TYR A 145 4.12 -0.27 15.98
C TYR A 145 2.63 -0.17 16.27
N LEU A 146 1.78 -0.99 15.66
CA LEU A 146 0.37 -1.11 16.05
C LEU A 146 0.26 -1.62 17.49
N LYS A 147 0.99 -2.69 17.85
CA LYS A 147 0.97 -3.25 19.21
C LYS A 147 1.52 -2.27 20.24
N LYS A 148 2.61 -1.57 19.93
CA LYS A 148 3.19 -0.52 20.78
C LYS A 148 2.18 0.60 21.07
N ARG A 149 1.46 1.07 20.04
CA ARG A 149 0.41 2.09 20.19
C ARG A 149 -0.78 1.60 21.02
N GLN A 150 -1.13 0.32 20.93
CA GLN A 150 -2.18 -0.27 21.77
C GLN A 150 -1.75 -0.35 23.24
N ALA A 151 -0.49 -0.69 23.50
CA ALA A 151 0.06 -0.75 24.86
C ALA A 151 0.17 0.63 25.53
N SER A 152 0.40 1.70 24.75
CA SER A 152 0.47 3.08 25.26
C SER A 152 -0.89 3.76 25.40
N ARG A 153 -1.97 3.18 24.84
CA ARG A 153 -3.31 3.73 25.02
C ARG A 153 -3.75 3.44 26.46
N PRO A 154 -4.12 4.46 27.24
CA PRO A 154 -4.66 4.22 28.57
C PRO A 154 -5.95 3.40 28.41
N SER A 155 -6.11 2.37 29.24
CA SER A 155 -7.25 1.47 29.16
C SER A 155 -8.57 2.26 29.25
N PRO A 156 -9.67 1.78 28.65
CA PRO A 156 -10.99 2.40 28.80
C PRO A 156 -11.42 2.61 30.26
N LYS A 157 -10.85 1.84 31.20
CA LYS A 157 -11.08 1.99 32.65
C LYS A 157 -10.40 3.24 33.20
N MET A 158 -9.16 3.52 32.77
CA MET A 158 -8.52 4.80 33.06
C MET A 158 -9.32 5.94 32.40
N LYS A 159 -9.75 5.71 31.13
CA LYS A 159 -10.80 6.41 30.36
C LYS A 159 -11.81 7.26 31.14
N ILE A 160 -12.49 6.51 31.98
CA ILE A 160 -13.65 6.87 32.77
C ILE A 160 -13.20 7.53 34.07
N LYS A 161 -12.11 7.04 34.70
CA LYS A 161 -11.59 7.58 35.96
C LYS A 161 -11.19 9.07 35.89
N TYR A 162 -10.61 9.53 34.78
CA TYR A 162 -10.24 10.95 34.63
C TYR A 162 -11.36 11.83 34.08
N LEU A 163 -12.34 11.27 33.36
CA LEU A 163 -13.58 11.96 32.99
C LEU A 163 -14.51 12.15 34.21
N LEU A 164 -14.51 11.19 35.14
CA LEU A 164 -15.25 11.24 36.41
C LEU A 164 -14.49 11.95 37.53
N ASN A 165 -13.27 12.43 37.31
CA ASN A 165 -12.53 13.16 38.33
C ASN A 165 -13.17 14.55 38.54
N PRO A 166 -13.64 14.89 39.76
CA PRO A 166 -14.34 16.15 40.05
C PRO A 166 -13.50 17.40 39.76
N LYS A 167 -12.17 17.31 39.79
CA LYS A 167 -11.25 18.43 39.51
C LYS A 167 -11.20 18.77 38.02
N THR A 168 -11.42 17.80 37.13
CA THR A 168 -11.41 18.00 35.66
C THR A 168 -12.73 18.58 35.16
N GLN A 169 -13.85 18.26 35.83
CA GLN A 169 -15.18 18.78 35.48
C GLN A 169 -15.31 20.28 35.75
N ARG A 170 -14.69 20.80 36.83
CA ARG A 170 -14.65 22.25 37.12
C ARG A 170 -13.92 23.07 36.05
N LYS A 171 -12.84 22.55 35.45
CA LYS A 171 -12.10 23.25 34.38
C LYS A 171 -12.87 23.34 33.06
N ASN A 172 -13.79 22.40 32.80
CA ASN A 172 -14.59 22.40 31.58
C ASN A 172 -15.86 23.26 31.72
N GLN A 173 -16.46 23.35 32.92
CA GLN A 173 -17.58 24.27 33.19
C GLN A 173 -17.17 25.75 33.15
N SER A 174 -15.98 26.10 33.65
CA SER A 174 -15.48 27.50 33.62
C SER A 174 -15.18 28.03 32.21
N ARG A 175 -15.23 27.20 31.16
CA ARG A 175 -14.92 27.60 29.78
C ARG A 175 -16.17 27.91 28.94
N PHE A 176 -17.38 27.73 29.51
CA PHE A 176 -18.67 28.00 28.86
C PHE A 176 -19.44 29.17 29.48
N ILE A 177 -18.82 29.90 30.41
CA ILE A 177 -19.37 31.16 30.95
C ILE A 177 -18.40 32.28 30.55
N VAL A 178 -18.57 32.79 29.33
CA VAL A 178 -18.24 34.16 28.91
C VAL A 178 -19.37 34.60 28.00
#